data_AF-A0A4Y2KV01-F1
#
_entry.id   AF-A0A4Y2KV01-F1
#
_cell.length_a   1.000
_cell.length_b   1.000
_cell.length_c   1.000
_cell.angle_alpha   90.00
_cell.angle_beta   90.00
_cell.angle_gamma   90.00
#
_symmetry.space_group_name_H-M   'P 1'
#
loop_
_entity.id
_entity.type
_entity.pdbx_description
1 polymer ?
#
loop_
_entity_poly.entity_id
_entity_poly.type
_entity_poly.pdbx_seq_one_letter_code
_entity_poly.pdbx_strand_id
1 'polypeptide(L)'
;MHNNVRWLSRGNVLQRFVDCLEEIRLFLQNEGEIEQYPQLLDVMWLSKLMFFTDICQRVNELNVKLQGTNKTIIVMIDLIPAFDAKLHVFRNDIITRNYKYFPNLKKNINDLDIHGKPVEETVTEEFISVIDSSINEFSARFSQFKELSETLKFIMYPDVTSFHKLNFSQFDWLEIEEFEMQLIDFQSSSTWTQKFIETR
;
A
#
# COMPACT_ATOMS: atom_id res chain seq x y z
N MET A 1 -8.40 8.92 22.61
CA MET A 1 -8.01 8.91 21.18
C MET A 1 -8.33 7.54 20.58
N HIS A 2 -9.49 7.37 19.95
CA HIS A 2 -9.82 6.18 19.16
C HIS A 2 -9.66 6.53 17.68
N ASN A 3 -8.47 6.32 17.13
CA ASN A 3 -8.22 6.56 15.71
C ASN A 3 -7.94 5.22 15.01
N ASN A 4 -8.61 4.99 13.87
CA ASN A 4 -8.11 4.22 12.72
C ASN A 4 -8.25 2.68 12.59
N VAL A 5 -9.30 2.03 13.11
CA VAL A 5 -9.66 0.63 12.69
C VAL A 5 -10.73 0.60 11.58
N ARG A 6 -11.39 1.73 11.31
CA ARG A 6 -12.61 1.78 10.47
C ARG A 6 -12.37 1.45 9.00
N TRP A 7 -11.20 1.78 8.46
CA TRP A 7 -10.89 1.53 7.06
C TRP A 7 -10.41 0.08 6.85
N LEU A 8 -9.73 -0.55 7.83
CA LEU A 8 -9.46 -2.00 7.85
C LEU A 8 -10.76 -2.80 7.79
N SER A 9 -11.74 -2.41 8.63
CA SER A 9 -13.06 -3.06 8.61
C SER A 9 -13.77 -2.88 7.28
N ARG A 10 -13.60 -1.74 6.59
CA ARG A 10 -14.24 -1.50 5.29
C ARG A 10 -13.66 -2.40 4.19
N GLY A 11 -12.34 -2.54 4.11
CA GLY A 11 -11.71 -3.47 3.15
C GLY A 11 -12.11 -4.92 3.39
N ASN A 12 -12.15 -5.34 4.67
CA ASN A 12 -12.59 -6.68 5.04
C ASN A 12 -14.08 -6.92 4.76
N VAL A 13 -14.94 -5.90 4.97
CA VAL A 13 -16.36 -5.97 4.63
C VAL A 13 -16.56 -6.11 3.12
N LEU A 14 -15.81 -5.36 2.31
CA LEU A 14 -15.84 -5.49 0.84
C LEU A 14 -15.45 -6.90 0.39
N GLN A 15 -14.37 -7.47 0.93
CA GLN A 15 -13.98 -8.83 0.57
C GLN A 15 -15.07 -9.84 0.96
N ARG A 16 -15.64 -9.74 2.16
CA ARG A 16 -16.76 -10.62 2.57
C ARG A 16 -17.99 -10.47 1.66
N PHE A 17 -18.29 -9.26 1.22
CA PHE A 17 -19.37 -9.02 0.27
C PHE A 17 -19.11 -9.71 -1.07
N VAL A 18 -17.87 -9.61 -1.59
CA VAL A 18 -17.44 -10.32 -2.80
C VAL A 18 -17.49 -11.83 -2.62
N ASP A 19 -17.05 -12.34 -1.47
CA ASP A 19 -17.04 -13.78 -1.17
C ASP A 19 -18.47 -14.36 -1.14
N CYS A 20 -19.46 -13.57 -0.69
CA CYS A 20 -20.87 -13.97 -0.63
C CYS A 20 -21.71 -13.46 -1.81
N LEU A 21 -21.09 -12.94 -2.88
CA LEU A 21 -21.80 -12.22 -3.93
C LEU A 21 -22.87 -13.11 -4.61
N GLU A 22 -22.54 -14.36 -4.89
CA GLU A 22 -23.45 -15.29 -5.55
C GLU A 22 -24.62 -15.69 -4.64
N GLU A 23 -24.36 -15.92 -3.35
CA GLU A 23 -25.39 -16.18 -2.35
C GLU A 23 -26.33 -14.99 -2.19
N ILE A 24 -25.80 -13.76 -2.21
CA ILE A 24 -26.59 -12.52 -2.15
C ILE A 24 -27.48 -12.40 -3.39
N ARG A 25 -26.93 -12.67 -4.59
CA ARG A 25 -27.70 -12.64 -5.84
C ARG A 25 -28.82 -13.68 -5.83
N LEU A 26 -28.53 -14.91 -5.42
CA LEU A 26 -29.52 -15.99 -5.29
C LEU A 26 -30.62 -15.64 -4.28
N PHE A 27 -30.25 -15.11 -3.13
CA PHE A 27 -31.20 -14.67 -2.11
C PHE A 27 -32.15 -13.60 -2.65
N LEU A 28 -31.62 -12.54 -3.25
CA LEU A 28 -32.43 -11.46 -3.83
C LEU A 28 -33.30 -11.94 -5.00
N GLN A 29 -32.83 -12.90 -5.78
CA GLN A 29 -33.63 -13.49 -6.86
C GLN A 29 -34.82 -14.29 -6.31
N ASN A 30 -34.62 -15.05 -5.22
CA ASN A 30 -35.70 -15.81 -4.57
C ASN A 30 -36.75 -14.91 -3.93
N GLU A 31 -36.34 -13.77 -3.38
CA GLU A 31 -37.24 -12.77 -2.82
C GLU A 31 -37.93 -11.92 -3.90
N GLY A 32 -37.53 -12.03 -5.18
CA GLY A 32 -38.07 -11.21 -6.27
C GLY A 32 -37.54 -9.77 -6.30
N GLU A 33 -36.46 -9.49 -5.57
CA GLU A 33 -35.94 -8.14 -5.31
C GLU A 33 -34.69 -7.81 -6.16
N ILE A 34 -34.15 -8.76 -6.92
CA ILE A 34 -32.90 -8.60 -7.69
C ILE A 34 -32.94 -7.43 -8.68
N GLU A 35 -34.11 -7.12 -9.24
CA GLU A 35 -34.31 -6.01 -10.18
C GLU A 35 -34.12 -4.63 -9.53
N GLN A 36 -34.25 -4.53 -8.20
CA GLN A 36 -33.97 -3.30 -7.45
C GLN A 36 -32.47 -3.01 -7.33
N TYR A 37 -31.63 -4.01 -7.60
CA TYR A 37 -30.17 -3.93 -7.50
C TYR A 37 -29.51 -4.28 -8.85
N PRO A 38 -29.76 -3.49 -9.91
CA PRO A 38 -29.24 -3.78 -11.25
C PRO A 38 -27.71 -3.89 -11.31
N GLN A 39 -27.01 -3.25 -10.36
CA GLN A 39 -25.55 -3.32 -10.21
C GLN A 39 -25.04 -4.75 -10.01
N LEU A 40 -25.83 -5.62 -9.36
CA LEU A 40 -25.47 -7.03 -9.13
C LEU A 40 -25.62 -7.90 -10.38
N LEU A 41 -26.16 -7.33 -11.47
CA LEU A 41 -26.29 -7.96 -12.77
C LEU A 41 -25.40 -7.27 -13.83
N ASP A 42 -24.87 -6.09 -13.52
CA ASP A 42 -24.00 -5.31 -14.39
C ASP A 42 -22.55 -5.79 -14.28
N VAL A 43 -22.09 -6.38 -15.37
CA VAL A 43 -20.73 -6.90 -15.54
C VAL A 43 -19.65 -5.84 -15.31
N MET A 44 -19.86 -4.62 -15.81
CA MET A 44 -18.87 -3.55 -15.68
C MET A 44 -18.83 -3.04 -14.25
N TRP A 45 -19.99 -2.92 -13.60
CA TRP A 45 -20.04 -2.57 -12.19
C TRP A 45 -19.36 -3.63 -11.31
N LEU A 46 -19.63 -4.92 -11.56
CA LEU A 46 -18.98 -6.02 -10.85
C LEU A 46 -17.46 -6.01 -11.05
N SER A 47 -16.98 -5.76 -12.27
CA SER A 47 -15.55 -5.64 -12.54
C SER A 47 -14.91 -4.51 -11.71
N LYS A 48 -15.59 -3.36 -11.59
CA LYS A 48 -15.16 -2.26 -10.72
C LYS A 48 -15.14 -2.68 -9.25
N LEU A 49 -16.18 -3.36 -8.76
CA LEU A 49 -16.24 -3.87 -7.39
C LEU A 49 -15.06 -4.81 -7.09
N MET A 50 -14.76 -5.75 -7.99
CA MET A 50 -13.65 -6.71 -7.82
C MET A 50 -12.30 -5.99 -7.76
N PHE A 51 -12.07 -5.07 -8.68
CA PHE A 51 -10.87 -4.23 -8.70
C PHE A 51 -10.69 -3.44 -7.39
N PHE A 52 -11.74 -2.74 -6.94
CA PHE A 52 -11.69 -1.94 -5.72
C PHE A 52 -11.45 -2.81 -4.48
N THR A 53 -12.06 -3.99 -4.44
CA THR A 53 -11.87 -4.96 -3.35
C THR A 53 -10.41 -5.40 -3.27
N ASP A 54 -9.80 -5.75 -4.41
CA ASP A 54 -8.39 -6.15 -4.49
C ASP A 54 -7.44 -5.03 -4.02
N ILE A 55 -7.60 -3.78 -4.51
CA ILE A 55 -6.78 -2.65 -4.06
C ILE A 55 -6.95 -2.37 -2.58
N CYS A 56 -8.19 -2.39 -2.09
CA CYS A 56 -8.50 -2.17 -0.69
C CYS A 56 -7.80 -3.22 0.19
N GLN A 57 -7.73 -4.48 -0.23
CA GLN A 57 -6.97 -5.52 0.47
C GLN A 57 -5.46 -5.24 0.48
N ARG A 58 -4.86 -4.74 -0.60
CA ARG A 58 -3.44 -4.36 -0.60
C ARG A 58 -3.13 -3.23 0.38
N VAL A 59 -3.97 -2.21 0.41
CA VAL A 59 -3.84 -1.10 1.39
C VAL A 59 -4.09 -1.62 2.82
N ASN A 60 -5.04 -2.57 2.98
CA ASN A 60 -5.33 -3.28 4.22
C ASN A 60 -4.06 -3.92 4.80
N GLU A 61 -3.40 -4.75 3.99
CA GLU A 61 -2.15 -5.44 4.32
C GLU A 61 -1.04 -4.47 4.75
N LEU A 62 -0.85 -3.35 4.03
CA LEU A 62 0.17 -2.37 4.38
C LEU A 62 -0.11 -1.79 5.77
N ASN A 63 -1.30 -1.27 6.01
CA ASN A 63 -1.53 -0.57 7.26
C ASN A 63 -1.58 -1.53 8.46
N VAL A 64 -1.97 -2.80 8.30
CA VAL A 64 -1.75 -3.81 9.37
C VAL A 64 -0.26 -3.91 9.71
N LYS A 65 0.63 -3.82 8.71
CA LYS A 65 2.07 -3.83 8.95
C LYS A 65 2.60 -2.53 9.55
N LEU A 66 1.95 -1.39 9.29
CA LEU A 66 2.31 -0.09 9.85
C LEU A 66 1.73 0.16 11.25
N GLN A 67 0.70 -0.57 11.65
CA GLN A 67 -0.01 -0.37 12.92
C GLN A 67 0.25 -1.50 13.93
N GLY A 68 0.03 -1.20 15.20
CA GLY A 68 0.24 -2.12 16.31
C GLY A 68 1.50 -1.79 17.12
N THR A 69 1.76 -2.62 18.14
CA THR A 69 2.94 -2.48 19.00
C THR A 69 4.22 -2.84 18.24
N ASN A 70 5.33 -2.18 18.57
CA ASN A 70 6.66 -2.37 17.96
C ASN A 70 6.75 -2.03 16.45
N LYS A 71 5.85 -1.19 15.92
CA LYS A 71 5.98 -0.61 14.58
C LYS A 71 6.68 0.74 14.66
N THR A 72 8.01 0.70 14.68
CA THR A 72 8.86 1.89 14.74
C THR A 72 9.03 2.51 13.36
N ILE A 73 9.56 3.74 13.32
CA ILE A 73 9.87 4.44 12.08
C ILE A 73 10.83 3.63 11.19
N ILE A 74 11.72 2.83 11.80
CA ILE A 74 12.62 1.90 11.12
C ILE A 74 11.87 0.98 10.17
N VAL A 75 10.80 0.36 10.66
CA VAL A 75 9.97 -0.56 9.86
C VAL A 75 9.27 0.19 8.72
N MET A 76 8.88 1.45 8.97
CA MET A 76 8.18 2.26 7.98
C MET A 76 9.07 2.70 6.82
N ILE A 77 10.37 2.96 7.07
CA ILE A 77 11.37 3.31 6.04
C ILE A 77 11.46 2.24 4.96
N ASP A 78 11.28 0.97 5.30
CA ASP A 78 11.31 -0.12 4.33
C ASP A 78 9.94 -0.36 3.70
N LEU A 79 8.87 -0.36 4.50
CA LEU A 79 7.53 -0.71 4.03
C LEU A 79 6.93 0.32 3.08
N ILE A 80 7.13 1.62 3.33
CA ILE A 80 6.51 2.70 2.56
C ILE A 80 7.08 2.72 1.12
N PRO A 81 8.40 2.80 0.90
CA PRO A 81 8.96 2.75 -0.46
C PRO A 81 8.66 1.42 -1.17
N ALA A 82 8.67 0.30 -0.43
CA ALA A 82 8.30 -0.99 -1.00
C ALA A 82 6.84 -1.03 -1.47
N PHE A 83 5.92 -0.34 -0.79
CA PHE A 83 4.53 -0.25 -1.23
C PHE A 83 4.35 0.71 -2.40
N ASP A 84 5.05 1.85 -2.40
CA ASP A 84 5.13 2.79 -3.54
C ASP A 84 5.54 2.04 -4.82
N ALA A 85 6.61 1.25 -4.74
CA ALA A 85 7.06 0.40 -5.85
C ALA A 85 6.01 -0.65 -6.27
N LYS A 86 5.28 -1.24 -5.32
CA LYS A 86 4.20 -2.20 -5.62
C LYS A 86 3.04 -1.55 -6.37
N LEU A 87 2.67 -0.30 -6.07
CA LEU A 87 1.62 0.40 -6.81
C LEU A 87 1.97 0.53 -8.29
N HIS A 88 3.23 0.81 -8.64
CA HIS A 88 3.70 0.81 -10.03
C HIS A 88 3.64 -0.59 -10.68
N VAL A 89 3.95 -1.65 -9.92
CA VAL A 89 3.80 -3.03 -10.39
C VAL A 89 2.33 -3.35 -10.67
N PHE A 90 1.42 -2.94 -9.78
CA PHE A 90 -0.02 -3.13 -9.96
C PHE A 90 -0.54 -2.39 -11.19
N ARG A 91 -0.07 -1.15 -11.41
CA ARG A 91 -0.38 -0.37 -12.60
C ARG A 91 -0.02 -1.12 -13.88
N ASN A 92 1.21 -1.63 -13.96
CA ASN A 92 1.68 -2.36 -15.13
C ASN A 92 0.93 -3.69 -15.33
N ASP A 93 0.53 -4.36 -14.25
CA ASP A 93 -0.27 -5.58 -14.30
C ASP A 93 -1.67 -5.35 -14.89
N ILE A 94 -2.29 -4.19 -14.63
CA ILE A 94 -3.55 -3.77 -15.27
C ILE A 94 -3.32 -3.42 -16.75
N ILE A 95 -2.29 -2.63 -17.08
CA ILE A 95 -1.97 -2.22 -18.46
C ILE A 95 -1.74 -3.44 -19.36
N THR A 96 -1.01 -4.43 -18.84
CA THR A 96 -0.73 -5.69 -19.55
C THR A 96 -1.88 -6.69 -19.50
N ARG A 97 -2.99 -6.36 -18.81
CA ARG A 97 -4.19 -7.20 -18.64
C ARG A 97 -3.89 -8.60 -18.08
N ASN A 98 -2.85 -8.71 -17.25
CA ASN A 98 -2.45 -9.98 -16.62
C ASN A 98 -3.24 -10.27 -15.33
N TYR A 99 -3.66 -9.20 -14.64
CA TYR A 99 -4.42 -9.21 -13.40
C TYR A 99 -3.85 -10.16 -12.33
N LYS A 100 -2.53 -10.39 -12.35
CA LYS A 100 -1.84 -11.32 -11.44
C LYS A 100 -2.01 -10.92 -9.99
N TYR A 101 -2.05 -9.62 -9.69
CA TYR A 101 -2.16 -9.10 -8.33
C TYR A 101 -3.59 -8.74 -7.94
N PHE A 102 -4.55 -9.01 -8.82
CA PHE A 102 -5.97 -8.71 -8.67
C PHE A 102 -6.81 -9.99 -8.80
N PRO A 103 -6.77 -10.88 -7.80
CA PRO A 103 -7.39 -12.21 -7.89
C PRO A 103 -8.90 -12.17 -8.08
N ASN A 104 -9.62 -11.25 -7.41
CA ASN A 104 -11.06 -11.13 -7.58
C ASN A 104 -11.38 -10.64 -9.01
N LEU A 105 -10.65 -9.63 -9.50
CA LEU A 105 -10.85 -9.11 -10.85
C LEU A 105 -10.51 -10.16 -11.90
N LYS A 106 -9.40 -10.88 -11.73
CA LYS A 106 -8.97 -11.94 -12.66
C LYS A 106 -9.99 -13.05 -12.77
N LYS A 107 -10.54 -13.51 -11.64
CA LYS A 107 -11.60 -14.51 -11.62
C LYS A 107 -12.81 -14.02 -12.41
N ASN A 108 -13.28 -12.81 -12.11
CA ASN A 108 -14.42 -12.21 -12.79
C ASN A 108 -14.19 -12.07 -14.30
N ILE A 109 -13.02 -11.62 -14.75
CA ILE A 109 -12.69 -11.52 -16.18
C ILE A 109 -12.68 -12.88 -16.87
N ASN A 110 -12.10 -13.90 -16.24
CA ASN A 110 -12.10 -15.26 -16.80
C ASN A 110 -13.53 -15.80 -16.96
N ASP A 111 -14.40 -15.55 -15.97
CA ASP A 111 -15.81 -15.97 -16.03
C ASP A 111 -16.53 -15.24 -17.19
N LEU A 112 -16.22 -13.97 -17.42
CA LEU A 112 -16.79 -13.18 -18.51
C LEU A 112 -16.31 -13.62 -19.90
N ASP A 113 -15.04 -14.00 -20.04
CA ASP A 113 -14.48 -14.52 -21.29
C ASP A 113 -15.17 -15.85 -21.67
N ILE A 114 -15.47 -16.72 -20.70
CA ILE A 114 -16.25 -17.95 -20.91
C ILE A 114 -17.66 -17.62 -21.43
N HIS A 115 -18.24 -16.51 -20.98
CA HIS A 115 -19.57 -16.05 -21.38
C HIS A 115 -19.57 -15.07 -22.57
N GLY A 116 -18.41 -14.81 -23.20
CA GLY A 116 -18.27 -13.98 -24.39
C GLY A 116 -18.52 -12.48 -24.17
N LYS A 117 -18.31 -11.97 -22.95
CA LYS A 117 -18.51 -10.54 -22.62
C LYS A 117 -17.17 -9.87 -22.25
N PRO A 118 -16.46 -9.22 -23.19
CA PRO A 118 -15.19 -8.59 -22.86
C PRO A 118 -15.36 -7.39 -21.92
N VAL A 119 -14.36 -7.15 -21.05
CA VAL A 119 -14.27 -5.88 -20.32
C VAL A 119 -13.94 -4.75 -21.30
N GLU A 120 -14.67 -3.65 -21.20
CA GLU A 120 -14.46 -2.49 -22.05
C GLU A 120 -13.11 -1.82 -21.79
N GLU A 121 -12.53 -1.24 -22.84
CA GLU A 121 -11.28 -0.49 -22.75
C GLU A 121 -11.40 0.72 -21.80
N THR A 122 -12.56 1.40 -21.82
CA THR A 122 -12.93 2.50 -20.92
C THR A 122 -12.82 2.10 -19.44
N VAL A 123 -13.27 0.89 -19.07
CA VAL A 123 -13.19 0.39 -17.69
C VAL A 123 -11.74 0.09 -17.29
N THR A 124 -10.92 -0.38 -18.22
CA THR A 124 -9.49 -0.59 -17.98
C THR A 124 -8.77 0.74 -17.76
N GLU A 125 -9.11 1.79 -18.53
CA GLU A 125 -8.58 3.14 -18.34
C GLU A 125 -8.97 3.73 -16.98
N GLU A 126 -10.20 3.50 -16.51
CA GLU A 126 -10.64 3.89 -15.17
C GLU A 126 -9.77 3.22 -14.07
N PHE A 127 -9.47 1.93 -14.20
CA PHE A 127 -8.60 1.23 -13.24
C PHE A 127 -7.20 1.83 -13.18
N ILE A 128 -6.62 2.13 -14.36
CA ILE A 128 -5.30 2.77 -14.44
C ILE A 128 -5.34 4.15 -13.78
N SER A 129 -6.38 4.95 -14.04
CA SER A 129 -6.56 6.28 -13.45
C SER A 129 -6.67 6.24 -11.93
N VAL A 130 -7.37 5.24 -11.37
CA VAL A 130 -7.45 5.04 -9.91
C VAL A 130 -6.08 4.67 -9.32
N ILE A 131 -5.30 3.81 -9.99
CA ILE A 131 -3.96 3.47 -9.53
C ILE A 131 -3.03 4.68 -9.62
N ASP A 132 -3.09 5.46 -10.70
CA ASP A 132 -2.29 6.68 -10.87
C ASP A 132 -2.60 7.71 -9.79
N SER A 133 -3.88 7.91 -9.49
CA SER A 133 -4.32 8.76 -8.38
C SER A 133 -3.78 8.25 -7.04
N SER A 134 -3.86 6.93 -6.82
CA SER A 134 -3.36 6.29 -5.60
C SER A 134 -1.83 6.46 -5.44
N ILE A 135 -1.06 6.34 -6.52
CA ILE A 135 0.40 6.58 -6.53
C ILE A 135 0.69 8.03 -6.11
N ASN A 136 0.00 8.99 -6.73
CA ASN A 136 0.21 10.41 -6.44
C ASN A 136 -0.15 10.75 -4.99
N GLU A 137 -1.31 10.31 -4.52
CA GLU A 137 -1.77 10.54 -3.14
C GLU A 137 -0.86 9.85 -2.12
N PHE A 138 -0.42 8.63 -2.40
CA PHE A 138 0.49 7.89 -1.53
C PHE A 138 1.85 8.60 -1.44
N SER A 139 2.42 8.98 -2.58
CA SER A 139 3.69 9.71 -2.62
C SER A 139 3.60 11.06 -1.90
N ALA A 140 2.50 11.80 -2.07
CA ALA A 140 2.28 13.06 -1.37
C ALA A 140 2.15 12.86 0.15
N ARG A 141 1.36 11.85 0.58
CA ARG A 141 1.14 11.54 2.00
C ARG A 141 2.43 11.17 2.73
N PHE A 142 3.35 10.49 2.04
CA PHE A 142 4.59 9.98 2.62
C PHE A 142 5.84 10.73 2.13
N SER A 143 5.70 11.97 1.64
CA SER A 143 6.82 12.76 1.11
C SER A 143 7.97 12.91 2.11
N GLN A 144 7.66 13.07 3.40
CA GLN A 144 8.65 13.16 4.48
C GLN A 144 9.59 11.95 4.56
N PHE A 145 9.14 10.73 4.20
CA PHE A 145 10.00 9.55 4.17
C PHE A 145 10.98 9.57 3.00
N LYS A 146 10.64 10.29 1.92
CA LYS A 146 11.55 10.56 0.80
C LYS A 146 12.54 11.68 1.18
N GLU A 147 12.05 12.77 1.77
CA GLU A 147 12.85 13.92 2.19
C GLU A 147 13.86 13.62 3.31
N LEU A 148 13.46 12.78 4.28
CA LEU A 148 14.30 12.39 5.42
C LEU A 148 14.94 11.01 5.24
N SER A 149 14.91 10.43 4.03
CA SER A 149 15.35 9.04 3.80
C SER A 149 16.75 8.77 4.36
N GLU A 150 17.72 9.65 4.11
CA GLU A 150 19.09 9.51 4.59
C GLU A 150 19.17 9.72 6.12
N THR A 151 18.47 10.71 6.66
CA THR A 151 18.39 10.94 8.13
C THR A 151 17.74 9.78 8.87
N LEU A 152 16.75 9.13 8.27
CA LEU A 152 16.07 8.00 8.87
C LEU A 152 16.93 6.73 8.78
N LYS A 153 17.72 6.56 7.70
CA LYS A 153 18.71 5.48 7.58
C LYS A 153 19.85 5.60 8.58
N PHE A 154 20.22 6.82 8.99
CA PHE A 154 21.23 7.03 10.04
C PHE A 154 20.92 6.21 11.30
N ILE A 155 19.65 6.12 11.71
CA ILE A 155 19.23 5.33 12.88
C ILE A 155 19.65 3.86 12.76
N MET A 156 19.68 3.34 11.52
CA MET A 156 19.98 1.93 11.22
C MET A 156 21.42 1.69 10.80
N TYR A 157 22.07 2.71 10.24
CA TYR A 157 23.37 2.61 9.59
C TYR A 157 24.28 3.81 9.91
N PRO A 158 24.50 4.15 11.19
CA PRO A 158 25.31 5.31 11.56
C PRO A 158 26.78 5.15 11.12
N ASP A 159 27.24 3.91 10.92
CA ASP A 159 28.59 3.53 10.50
C ASP A 159 28.93 3.90 9.05
N VAL A 160 27.94 3.95 8.16
CA VAL A 160 28.13 4.24 6.72
C VAL A 160 27.47 5.55 6.27
N THR A 161 26.85 6.28 7.19
CA THR A 161 26.13 7.51 6.85
C THR A 161 27.07 8.71 6.79
N SER A 162 26.89 9.57 5.79
CA SER A 162 27.64 10.83 5.65
C SER A 162 26.86 11.98 6.29
N PHE A 163 27.52 12.75 7.17
CA PHE A 163 26.90 13.91 7.85
C PHE A 163 26.26 14.89 6.87
N HIS A 164 26.92 15.21 5.76
CA HIS A 164 26.42 16.17 4.76
C HIS A 164 25.15 15.70 4.01
N LYS A 165 24.77 14.42 4.12
CA LYS A 165 23.52 13.90 3.55
C LYS A 165 22.36 13.97 4.53
N LEU A 166 22.62 14.28 5.80
CA LEU A 166 21.60 14.35 6.83
C LEU A 166 20.82 15.65 6.69
N ASN A 167 19.51 15.52 6.72
CA ASN A 167 18.57 16.63 6.76
C ASN A 167 18.04 16.78 8.19
N PHE A 168 18.37 17.89 8.83
CA PHE A 168 17.96 18.23 10.20
C PHE A 168 16.82 19.23 10.29
N SER A 169 16.17 19.61 9.19
CA SER A 169 15.15 20.67 9.16
C SER A 169 13.92 20.42 10.03
N GLN A 170 13.72 19.19 10.51
CA GLN A 170 12.63 18.81 11.42
C GLN A 170 13.12 18.50 12.84
N PHE A 171 14.41 18.71 13.11
CA PHE A 171 15.09 18.32 14.35
C PHE A 171 15.70 19.54 15.05
N ASP A 172 15.00 20.69 15.03
CA ASP A 172 15.43 21.94 15.67
C ASP A 172 15.64 21.82 17.19
N TRP A 173 15.11 20.76 17.79
CA TRP A 173 15.29 20.42 19.20
C TRP A 173 16.60 19.66 19.50
N LEU A 174 17.32 19.19 18.47
CA LEU A 174 18.54 18.41 18.60
C LEU A 174 19.76 19.34 18.59
N GLU A 175 20.63 19.21 19.58
CA GLU A 175 21.93 19.90 19.61
C GLU A 175 22.88 19.26 18.59
N ILE A 176 22.93 19.83 17.38
CA ILE A 176 23.73 19.28 16.26
C ILE A 176 25.15 19.84 16.15
N GLU A 177 25.53 20.78 17.01
CA GLU A 177 26.79 21.54 16.92
C GLU A 177 28.03 20.63 16.93
N GLU A 178 28.04 19.60 17.76
CA GLU A 178 29.13 18.61 17.83
C GLU A 178 28.84 17.32 17.07
N PHE A 179 27.66 17.19 16.47
CA PHE A 179 27.19 15.90 15.95
C PHE A 179 28.08 15.35 14.83
N GLU A 180 28.63 16.22 13.98
CA GLU A 180 29.58 15.81 12.93
C GLU A 180 30.86 15.20 13.53
N MET A 181 31.42 15.82 14.56
CA MET A 181 32.60 15.29 15.26
C MET A 181 32.29 13.99 15.98
N GLN A 182 31.15 13.92 16.68
CA GLN A 182 30.70 12.71 17.37
C GLN A 182 30.47 11.54 16.39
N LEU A 183 29.97 11.83 15.19
CA LEU A 183 29.78 10.83 14.14
C LEU A 183 31.13 10.30 13.63
N ILE A 184 32.12 11.17 13.41
CA ILE A 184 33.47 10.77 13.02
C ILE A 184 34.11 9.89 14.09
N ASP A 185 34.00 10.29 15.36
CA ASP A 185 34.54 9.51 16.49
C ASP A 185 33.88 8.14 16.60
N PHE A 186 32.56 8.06 16.40
CA PHE A 186 31.84 6.79 16.34
C PHE A 186 32.33 5.91 15.18
N GLN A 187 32.40 6.45 13.96
CA GLN A 187 32.77 5.71 12.74
C GLN A 187 34.23 5.25 12.74
N SER A 188 35.12 6.01 13.39
CA SER A 188 36.53 5.63 13.52
C SER A 188 36.77 4.52 14.56
N SER A 189 35.80 4.26 15.45
CA SER A 189 35.90 3.19 16.44
C SER A 189 35.39 1.86 15.88
N SER A 190 36.33 0.96 15.57
CA SER A 190 36.02 -0.42 15.15
C SER A 190 35.24 -1.21 16.21
N THR A 191 35.42 -0.90 17.50
CA THR A 191 34.71 -1.58 18.58
C THR A 191 33.24 -1.16 18.63
N TRP A 192 32.95 0.14 18.53
CA TRP A 192 31.58 0.65 18.59
C TRP A 192 30.79 0.33 17.33
N THR A 193 31.40 0.45 16.14
CA THR A 193 30.78 0.05 14.87
C THR A 193 30.45 -1.43 14.86
N GLN A 194 31.39 -2.30 15.24
CA GLN A 194 31.15 -3.75 15.30
C GLN A 194 30.04 -4.10 16.30
N LYS A 195 30.09 -3.52 17.51
CA LYS A 195 29.06 -3.74 18.53
C LYS A 195 27.67 -3.30 18.04
N PHE A 196 27.58 -2.16 17.35
CA PHE A 196 26.31 -1.69 16.79
C PHE A 196 25.78 -2.65 15.72
N ILE A 197 26.62 -3.09 14.80
CA ILE A 197 26.28 -4.06 13.75
C ILE A 197 25.77 -5.38 14.35
N GLU A 198 26.38 -5.85 15.43
CA GLU A 198 25.98 -7.09 16.13
C GLU A 198 24.64 -6.97 16.87
N THR A 199 24.28 -5.76 17.31
CA THR A 199 23.05 -5.51 18.09
C THR A 199 21.84 -5.09 17.27
N ARG A 200 22.02 -4.91 15.97
CA ARG A 200 20.98 -4.48 15.03
C ARG A 200 20.03 -5.62 14.66
#